data_AF-A0A2E9QQU6-F1
#
_entry.id   AF-A0A2E9QQU6-F1
#
_cell.length_a   1.000
_cell.length_b   1.000
_cell.length_c   1.000
_cell.angle_alpha   90.00
_cell.angle_beta   90.00
_cell.angle_gamma   90.00
#
_symmetry.space_group_name_H-M   'P 1'
#
loop_
_entity.id
_entity.type
_entity.pdbx_description
1 polymer ?
#
loop_
_entity_poly.entity_id
_entity_poly.type
_entity_poly.pdbx_seq_one_letter_code
_entity_poly.pdbx_strand_id
1 'polypeptide(L)'
;NPEISGVEYQQGTLFGYEIREYLLEKWGRKCAYCSKKDVPLQIEHMTPKSRGGSNRIGNLTLACEKCNQKKNTKTAEEFGFSGLREKSCKPLRAAAAMNATRNAIYSVLKATGLSLETGTGGRTKYNRSKQGYAKEHWLDAMCVGESGENVFVEKQHEVLELKAMGRGSRQMCRVDRYGFPRTKAKSEKRVRGFQTGDMIRAVVPKGKKKGVYEGRVAVRKSGSFNIKQGKQKTVQGIGWKHCKIIQQIDGYSYKNRMGVSSPL
;
A
#
# COMPACT_ATOMS: atom_id res chain seq x y z
N ASN A 1 -11.76 -31.39 -38.82
CA ASN A 1 -11.00 -31.92 -37.67
C ASN A 1 -9.54 -31.58 -37.86
N PRO A 2 -9.20 -30.29 -37.66
CA PRO A 2 -8.34 -29.91 -36.53
C PRO A 2 -8.51 -28.41 -36.19
N GLU A 3 -9.55 -27.99 -35.48
CA GLU A 3 -9.67 -26.60 -35.05
C GLU A 3 -10.31 -26.57 -33.67
N ILE A 4 -9.45 -26.56 -32.64
CA ILE A 4 -9.53 -25.77 -31.40
C ILE A 4 -8.23 -26.13 -30.66
N SER A 5 -7.14 -25.50 -31.09
CA SER A 5 -5.90 -25.40 -30.35
C SER A 5 -5.36 -24.00 -30.54
N GLY A 6 -5.09 -23.27 -29.46
CA GLY A 6 -4.19 -22.12 -29.55
C GLY A 6 -4.65 -20.77 -29.01
N VAL A 7 -5.47 -20.68 -27.94
CA VAL A 7 -5.58 -19.37 -27.23
C VAL A 7 -5.38 -19.50 -25.72
N GLU A 8 -5.73 -20.63 -25.09
CA GLU A 8 -5.42 -20.86 -23.67
C GLU A 8 -3.93 -21.15 -23.41
N TYR A 9 -3.23 -21.72 -24.40
CA TYR A 9 -1.81 -22.07 -24.28
C TYR A 9 -0.86 -20.93 -24.72
N GLN A 10 -1.38 -19.89 -25.41
CA GLN A 10 -0.56 -18.82 -25.99
C GLN A 10 -0.32 -17.62 -25.06
N GLN A 11 -0.98 -17.50 -23.91
CA GLN A 11 -0.90 -16.28 -23.08
C GLN A 11 0.05 -16.38 -21.86
N GLY A 12 0.76 -17.51 -21.71
CA GLY A 12 1.83 -17.69 -20.74
C GLY A 12 1.39 -17.92 -19.28
N THR A 13 2.34 -18.31 -18.43
CA THR A 13 2.15 -18.57 -16.98
C THR A 13 1.63 -17.35 -16.23
N LEU A 14 2.00 -16.14 -16.68
CA LEU A 14 1.56 -14.87 -16.11
C LEU A 14 0.05 -14.67 -16.26
N PHE A 15 -0.53 -14.92 -17.43
CA PHE A 15 -1.95 -14.71 -17.68
C PHE A 15 -2.83 -15.58 -16.76
N GLY A 16 -2.48 -16.85 -16.58
CA GLY A 16 -3.15 -17.74 -15.63
C GLY A 16 -3.03 -17.26 -14.18
N TYR A 17 -1.87 -16.72 -13.80
CA TYR A 17 -1.65 -16.13 -12.49
C TYR A 17 -2.54 -14.90 -12.25
N GLU A 18 -2.64 -14.00 -13.22
CA GLU A 18 -3.46 -12.80 -13.11
C GLU A 18 -4.96 -13.10 -13.00
N ILE A 19 -5.46 -14.06 -13.79
CA ILE A 19 -6.84 -14.53 -13.67
C ILE A 19 -7.10 -15.06 -12.26
N ARG A 20 -6.19 -15.88 -11.73
CA ARG A 20 -6.33 -16.44 -10.38
C ARG A 20 -6.38 -15.34 -9.31
N GLU A 21 -5.47 -14.37 -9.37
CA GLU A 21 -5.45 -13.25 -8.42
C GLU A 21 -6.70 -12.38 -8.53
N TYR A 22 -7.15 -12.09 -9.75
CA TYR A 22 -8.39 -11.36 -9.99
C TYR A 22 -9.59 -12.09 -9.36
N LEU A 23 -9.70 -13.40 -9.58
CA LEU A 23 -10.77 -14.21 -8.99
C LEU A 23 -10.67 -14.27 -7.47
N LEU A 24 -9.46 -14.40 -6.90
CA LEU A 24 -9.25 -14.37 -5.45
C LEU A 24 -9.74 -13.07 -4.82
N GLU A 25 -9.45 -11.93 -5.43
CA GLU A 25 -9.94 -10.64 -4.96
C GLU A 25 -11.45 -10.53 -5.13
N LYS A 26 -11.96 -10.86 -6.32
CA LYS A 26 -13.38 -10.75 -6.66
C LYS A 26 -14.28 -11.57 -5.75
N TRP A 27 -13.86 -12.79 -5.43
CA TRP A 27 -14.61 -13.71 -4.58
C TRP A 27 -14.20 -13.61 -3.11
N GLY A 28 -13.39 -12.62 -2.74
CA GLY A 28 -12.99 -12.36 -1.36
C GLY A 28 -12.28 -13.54 -0.69
N ARG A 29 -11.49 -14.29 -1.48
CA ARG A 29 -10.77 -15.51 -1.09
C ARG A 29 -11.67 -16.56 -0.44
N LYS A 30 -12.89 -16.73 -0.97
CA LYS A 30 -13.89 -17.70 -0.51
C LYS A 30 -14.31 -18.62 -1.64
N CYS A 31 -14.72 -19.84 -1.25
CA CYS A 31 -15.50 -20.69 -2.14
C CYS A 31 -16.83 -20.01 -2.44
N ALA A 32 -17.16 -19.85 -3.73
CA ALA A 32 -18.39 -19.20 -4.18
C ALA A 32 -19.65 -19.99 -3.82
N TYR A 33 -19.51 -21.30 -3.58
CA TYR A 33 -20.61 -22.20 -3.23
C TYR A 33 -20.83 -22.27 -1.71
N CYS A 34 -19.81 -22.65 -0.94
CA CYS A 34 -19.95 -22.85 0.51
C CYS A 34 -19.44 -21.70 1.38
N SER A 35 -18.93 -20.62 0.76
CA SER A 35 -18.38 -19.43 1.46
C SER A 35 -17.18 -19.68 2.39
N LYS A 36 -16.64 -20.90 2.44
CA LYS A 36 -15.45 -21.22 3.24
C LYS A 36 -14.22 -20.43 2.78
N LYS A 37 -13.46 -19.95 3.76
CA LYS A 37 -12.13 -19.33 3.62
C LYS A 37 -11.04 -20.34 4.00
N ASP A 38 -9.79 -19.96 3.75
CA ASP A 38 -8.60 -20.64 4.27
C ASP A 38 -8.53 -22.14 3.91
N VAL A 39 -9.10 -22.46 2.75
CA VAL A 39 -9.03 -23.78 2.11
C VAL A 39 -8.43 -23.63 0.72
N PRO A 40 -7.82 -24.68 0.15
CA PRO A 40 -7.40 -24.67 -1.24
C PRO A 40 -8.58 -24.34 -2.16
N LEU A 41 -8.44 -23.27 -2.94
CA LEU A 41 -9.43 -22.84 -3.92
C LEU A 41 -8.93 -23.12 -5.35
N GLN A 42 -9.80 -23.70 -6.15
CA GLN A 42 -9.62 -24.01 -7.56
C GLN A 42 -10.42 -23.01 -8.40
N ILE A 43 -9.90 -22.66 -9.56
CA ILE A 43 -10.68 -21.93 -10.57
C ILE A 43 -11.70 -22.91 -11.13
N GLU A 44 -12.96 -22.50 -11.12
CA GLU A 44 -14.08 -23.37 -11.46
C GLU A 44 -14.98 -22.69 -12.50
N HIS A 45 -15.50 -23.49 -13.44
CA HIS A 45 -16.38 -23.03 -14.50
C HIS A 45 -17.85 -23.20 -14.13
N MET A 46 -18.56 -22.09 -13.96
CA MET A 46 -19.99 -22.09 -13.62
C MET A 46 -20.80 -22.91 -14.63
N THR A 47 -20.56 -22.71 -15.93
CA THR A 47 -20.93 -23.66 -16.99
C THR A 47 -19.70 -24.50 -17.33
N PRO A 48 -19.70 -25.83 -17.12
CA PRO A 48 -18.54 -26.69 -17.37
C PRO A 48 -18.06 -26.68 -18.83
N LYS A 49 -16.75 -26.87 -19.06
CA LYS A 49 -16.17 -26.96 -20.41
C LYS A 49 -16.83 -28.05 -21.26
N SER A 50 -17.13 -29.22 -20.67
CA SER A 50 -17.82 -30.34 -21.35
C SER A 50 -19.22 -29.99 -21.86
N ARG A 51 -19.80 -28.87 -21.39
CA ARG A 51 -21.10 -28.35 -21.81
C ARG A 51 -20.99 -27.01 -22.54
N GLY A 52 -19.85 -26.75 -23.17
CA GLY A 52 -19.61 -25.52 -23.94
C GLY A 52 -19.26 -24.29 -23.10
N GLY A 53 -18.85 -24.49 -21.83
CA GLY A 53 -18.43 -23.41 -20.94
C GLY A 53 -17.18 -22.67 -21.42
N SER A 54 -17.26 -21.33 -21.48
CA SER A 54 -16.12 -20.49 -21.89
C SER A 54 -15.09 -20.25 -20.76
N ASN A 55 -13.86 -19.89 -21.11
CA ASN A 55 -12.82 -19.43 -20.17
C ASN A 55 -12.90 -17.94 -19.85
N ARG A 56 -13.96 -17.26 -20.28
CA ARG A 56 -14.14 -15.84 -19.97
C ARG A 56 -14.36 -15.68 -18.46
N ILE A 57 -13.83 -14.61 -17.89
CA ILE A 57 -13.97 -14.27 -16.46
C ILE A 57 -15.44 -14.37 -15.98
N GLY A 58 -16.40 -13.97 -16.81
CA GLY A 58 -17.82 -14.05 -16.49
C GLY A 58 -18.38 -15.48 -16.30
N ASN A 59 -17.64 -16.52 -16.72
CA ASN A 59 -17.97 -17.94 -16.48
C ASN A 59 -17.09 -18.57 -15.38
N LEU A 60 -16.11 -17.85 -14.84
CA LEU A 60 -15.17 -18.37 -13.85
C LEU A 60 -15.53 -17.91 -12.43
N THR A 61 -15.27 -18.80 -11.48
CA THR A 61 -15.40 -18.55 -10.05
C THR A 61 -14.33 -19.32 -9.25
N LEU A 62 -14.39 -19.24 -7.92
CA LEU A 62 -13.55 -20.04 -7.02
C LEU A 62 -14.39 -21.08 -6.28
N ALA A 63 -13.91 -22.32 -6.28
CA ALA A 63 -14.53 -23.42 -5.53
C ALA A 63 -13.49 -24.13 -4.66
N CYS A 64 -13.90 -24.58 -3.47
CA CYS A 64 -13.12 -25.58 -2.76
C CYS A 64 -13.29 -26.94 -3.44
N GLU A 65 -12.32 -27.83 -3.25
CA GLU A 65 -12.30 -29.16 -3.87
C GLU A 65 -13.61 -29.93 -3.66
N LYS A 66 -14.12 -29.97 -2.42
CA LYS A 66 -15.38 -30.67 -2.08
C LYS A 66 -16.58 -30.15 -2.89
N CYS A 67 -16.69 -28.83 -3.06
CA CYS A 67 -17.78 -28.24 -3.84
C CYS A 67 -17.59 -28.47 -5.33
N ASN A 68 -16.36 -28.35 -5.83
CA ASN A 68 -16.04 -28.59 -7.24
C ASN A 68 -16.39 -30.03 -7.66
N GLN A 69 -15.97 -31.02 -6.86
CA GLN A 69 -16.29 -32.43 -7.07
C GLN A 69 -17.79 -32.70 -6.97
N LYS A 70 -18.50 -32.11 -6.00
CA LYS A 70 -19.95 -32.31 -5.84
C LYS A 70 -20.76 -31.69 -6.98
N LYS A 71 -20.33 -30.55 -7.53
CA LYS A 71 -20.95 -29.94 -8.71
C LYS A 71 -20.69 -30.77 -9.96
N ASN A 72 -19.45 -31.22 -10.16
CA ASN A 72 -19.04 -32.03 -11.31
C ASN A 72 -19.46 -31.37 -12.63
N THR A 73 -20.18 -32.08 -13.50
CA THR A 73 -20.67 -31.60 -14.80
C THR A 73 -21.97 -30.79 -14.75
N LYS A 74 -22.50 -30.50 -13.55
CA LYS A 74 -23.67 -29.63 -13.39
C LYS A 74 -23.30 -28.18 -13.64
N THR A 75 -24.24 -27.39 -14.13
CA THR A 75 -24.10 -25.92 -14.14
C THR A 75 -24.23 -25.36 -12.72
N ALA A 76 -23.76 -24.14 -12.48
CA ALA A 76 -23.94 -23.47 -11.18
C ALA A 76 -25.43 -23.34 -10.82
N GLU A 77 -26.31 -23.11 -11.81
CA GLU A 77 -27.76 -23.08 -11.64
C GLU A 77 -28.32 -24.43 -11.22
N GLU A 78 -27.97 -25.52 -11.92
CA GLU A 78 -28.37 -26.88 -11.56
C GLU A 78 -27.82 -27.33 -10.20
N PHE A 79 -26.73 -26.72 -9.74
CA PHE A 79 -26.15 -26.95 -8.42
C PHE A 79 -26.82 -26.12 -7.31
N GLY A 80 -27.83 -25.31 -7.64
CA GLY A 80 -28.60 -24.50 -6.69
C GLY A 80 -28.10 -23.06 -6.49
N PHE A 81 -27.25 -22.56 -7.39
CA PHE A 81 -26.65 -21.21 -7.32
C PHE A 81 -27.05 -20.36 -8.52
N SER A 82 -28.36 -20.22 -8.75
CA SER A 82 -28.90 -19.26 -9.72
C SER A 82 -28.51 -17.83 -9.34
N GLY A 83 -28.03 -17.05 -10.31
CA GLY A 83 -27.53 -15.68 -10.09
C GLY A 83 -26.03 -15.56 -9.76
N LEU A 84 -25.28 -16.67 -9.68
CA LEU A 84 -23.82 -16.60 -9.49
C LEU A 84 -23.12 -15.91 -10.68
N ARG A 85 -23.64 -16.12 -11.89
CA ARG A 85 -23.15 -15.51 -13.12
C ARG A 85 -23.33 -14.00 -13.14
N GLU A 86 -24.48 -13.51 -12.67
CA GLU A 86 -24.72 -12.06 -12.52
C GLU A 86 -23.74 -11.41 -11.54
N LYS A 87 -23.42 -12.09 -10.44
CA LYS A 87 -22.39 -11.64 -9.49
C LYS A 87 -21.01 -11.59 -10.17
N SER A 88 -20.69 -12.57 -11.03
CA SER A 88 -19.44 -12.58 -11.79
C SER A 88 -19.39 -11.50 -12.87
N CYS A 89 -20.51 -11.04 -13.44
CA CYS A 89 -20.47 -9.96 -14.44
C CYS A 89 -20.31 -8.56 -13.82
N LYS A 90 -20.51 -8.40 -12.51
CA LYS A 90 -20.33 -7.11 -11.85
C LYS A 90 -18.85 -6.72 -11.77
N PRO A 91 -18.46 -5.53 -12.26
CA PRO A 91 -17.09 -5.04 -12.13
C PRO A 91 -16.80 -4.64 -10.68
N LEU A 92 -15.53 -4.75 -10.28
CA LEU A 92 -15.07 -4.23 -8.99
C LEU A 92 -15.01 -2.71 -9.07
N ARG A 93 -15.90 -2.02 -8.35
CA ARG A 93 -15.98 -0.54 -8.35
C ARG A 93 -14.64 0.12 -8.03
N ALA A 94 -13.92 -0.41 -7.02
CA ALA A 94 -12.60 0.09 -6.65
C ALA A 94 -11.57 -0.07 -7.78
N ALA A 95 -11.57 -1.21 -8.47
CA ALA A 95 -10.68 -1.45 -9.61
C ALA A 95 -10.99 -0.52 -10.79
N ALA A 96 -12.27 -0.24 -11.05
CA ALA A 96 -12.68 0.70 -12.09
C ALA A 96 -12.18 2.12 -11.80
N ALA A 97 -12.32 2.60 -10.56
CA ALA A 97 -11.81 3.90 -10.15
C ALA A 97 -10.27 3.99 -10.29
N MET A 98 -9.54 2.95 -9.86
CA MET A 98 -8.08 2.90 -10.02
C MET A 98 -7.65 2.88 -11.49
N ASN A 99 -8.35 2.15 -12.36
CA ASN A 99 -8.07 2.12 -13.79
C ASN A 99 -8.32 3.48 -14.44
N ALA A 100 -9.37 4.20 -14.04
CA ALA A 100 -9.62 5.57 -14.53
C ALA A 100 -8.48 6.52 -14.15
N THR A 101 -8.06 6.50 -12.88
CA THR A 101 -6.91 7.29 -12.41
C THR A 101 -5.63 6.92 -13.13
N ARG A 102 -5.36 5.62 -13.32
CA ARG A 102 -4.19 5.12 -14.05
C ARG A 102 -4.15 5.67 -15.49
N ASN A 103 -5.27 5.61 -16.20
CA ASN A 103 -5.34 6.07 -17.59
C ASN A 103 -5.15 7.60 -17.69
N ALA A 104 -5.66 8.36 -16.73
CA ALA A 104 -5.43 9.80 -16.65
C ALA A 104 -3.94 10.11 -16.45
N ILE A 105 -3.28 9.44 -15.49
CA ILE A 105 -1.84 9.58 -15.24
C ILE A 105 -1.03 9.20 -16.48
N TYR A 106 -1.34 8.06 -17.10
CA TYR A 106 -0.67 7.61 -18.32
C TYR A 106 -0.77 8.65 -19.45
N SER A 107 -1.95 9.25 -19.63
CA SER A 107 -2.15 10.27 -20.67
C SER A 107 -1.29 11.52 -20.43
N VAL A 108 -1.21 11.99 -19.18
CA VAL A 108 -0.36 13.12 -18.80
C VAL A 108 1.11 12.80 -19.00
N LEU A 109 1.56 11.62 -18.57
CA LEU A 109 2.95 11.20 -18.75
C LEU A 109 3.30 11.03 -20.22
N LYS A 110 2.39 10.48 -21.04
CA LYS A 110 2.62 10.26 -22.47
C LYS A 110 2.88 11.57 -23.21
N ALA A 111 2.24 12.65 -22.79
CA ALA A 111 2.47 13.99 -23.35
C ALA A 111 3.88 14.53 -23.11
N THR A 112 4.66 13.96 -22.17
CA THR A 112 6.06 14.38 -21.93
C THR A 112 7.03 13.90 -23.01
N GLY A 113 6.64 12.93 -23.85
CA GLY A 113 7.49 12.36 -24.89
C GLY A 113 8.58 11.39 -24.37
N LEU A 114 8.63 11.14 -23.06
CA LEU A 114 9.54 10.15 -22.47
C LEU A 114 9.07 8.72 -22.76
N SER A 115 10.01 7.78 -22.80
CA SER A 115 9.68 6.34 -22.86
C SER A 115 8.89 5.95 -21.62
N LEU A 116 7.76 5.29 -21.81
CA LEU A 116 6.86 4.89 -20.73
C LEU A 116 6.58 3.40 -20.80
N GLU A 117 6.81 2.76 -19.66
CA GLU A 117 6.44 1.38 -19.43
C GLU A 117 5.28 1.33 -18.43
N THR A 118 4.35 0.40 -18.64
CA THR A 118 3.25 0.18 -17.71
C THR A 118 3.16 -1.29 -17.33
N GLY A 119 2.71 -1.55 -16.11
CA GLY A 119 2.51 -2.90 -15.59
C GLY A 119 1.16 -3.05 -14.90
N THR A 120 0.69 -4.28 -14.82
CA THR A 120 -0.46 -4.66 -13.98
C THR A 120 0.03 -5.00 -12.57
N GLY A 121 -0.85 -4.86 -11.58
CA GLY A 121 -0.53 -5.33 -10.23
C GLY A 121 -0.30 -6.85 -10.15
N GLY A 122 -0.93 -7.62 -11.04
CA GLY A 122 -0.71 -9.05 -11.19
C GLY A 122 0.71 -9.38 -11.65
N ARG A 123 1.20 -8.68 -12.69
CA ARG A 123 2.59 -8.79 -13.16
C ARG A 123 3.61 -8.38 -12.11
N THR A 124 3.39 -7.26 -11.41
CA THR A 124 4.28 -6.84 -10.32
C THR A 124 4.39 -7.92 -9.25
N LYS A 125 3.25 -8.50 -8.84
CA LYS A 125 3.22 -9.58 -7.85
C LYS A 125 3.94 -10.83 -8.36
N TYR A 126 3.70 -11.21 -9.62
CA TYR A 126 4.35 -12.35 -10.27
C TYR A 126 5.87 -12.18 -10.33
N ASN A 127 6.36 -11.05 -10.86
CA ASN A 127 7.78 -10.73 -10.94
C ASN A 127 8.44 -10.78 -9.55
N ARG A 128 7.82 -10.17 -8.55
CA ARG A 128 8.31 -10.14 -7.18
C ARG A 128 8.41 -11.55 -6.58
N SER A 129 7.36 -12.35 -6.74
CA SER A 129 7.33 -13.72 -6.22
C SER A 129 8.30 -14.66 -6.97
N LYS A 130 8.43 -14.53 -8.29
CA LYS A 130 9.38 -15.31 -9.10
C LYS A 130 10.84 -15.06 -8.68
N GLN A 131 11.14 -13.83 -8.27
CA GLN A 131 12.47 -13.43 -7.78
C GLN A 131 12.67 -13.65 -6.27
N GLY A 132 11.65 -14.18 -5.56
CA GLY A 132 11.73 -14.47 -4.13
C GLY A 132 11.64 -13.25 -3.22
N TYR A 133 11.22 -12.07 -3.72
CA TYR A 133 11.16 -10.86 -2.90
C TYR A 133 9.93 -10.81 -1.99
N ALA A 134 10.13 -10.40 -0.73
CA ALA A 134 9.05 -10.13 0.21
C ALA A 134 8.14 -8.97 -0.24
N LYS A 135 6.90 -8.93 0.29
CA LYS A 135 5.95 -7.86 -0.04
C LYS A 135 6.30 -6.56 0.71
N GLU A 136 6.83 -5.59 -0.02
CA GLU A 136 7.10 -4.22 0.45
C GLU A 136 6.85 -3.23 -0.68
N HIS A 137 6.41 -2.01 -0.37
CA HIS A 137 6.04 -1.03 -1.40
C HIS A 137 7.20 -0.66 -2.36
N TRP A 138 8.43 -0.59 -1.84
CA TRP A 138 9.60 -0.25 -2.64
C TRP A 138 10.06 -1.43 -3.53
N LEU A 139 9.96 -2.67 -3.04
CA LEU A 139 10.20 -3.87 -3.83
C LEU A 139 9.15 -4.03 -4.93
N ASP A 140 7.89 -3.71 -4.64
CA ASP A 140 6.80 -3.69 -5.62
C ASP A 140 7.12 -2.71 -6.75
N ALA A 141 7.62 -1.51 -6.42
CA ALA A 141 7.99 -0.49 -7.40
C ALA A 141 9.13 -0.96 -8.33
N MET A 142 10.13 -1.68 -7.80
CA MET A 142 11.20 -2.24 -8.62
C MET A 142 10.70 -3.35 -9.55
N CYS A 143 9.73 -4.15 -9.11
CA CYS A 143 9.19 -5.28 -9.88
C CYS A 143 8.10 -4.88 -10.89
N VAL A 144 7.85 -3.59 -11.13
CA VAL A 144 6.82 -3.12 -12.07
C VAL A 144 7.22 -3.39 -13.53
N GLY A 145 6.25 -3.86 -14.32
CA GLY A 145 6.38 -3.94 -15.78
C GLY A 145 7.18 -5.15 -16.30
N GLU A 146 7.58 -5.07 -17.55
CA GLU A 146 8.58 -5.91 -18.23
C GLU A 146 9.96 -5.76 -17.62
N SER A 147 10.42 -4.53 -17.39
CA SER A 147 11.74 -4.25 -16.79
C SER A 147 11.87 -4.84 -15.39
N GLY A 148 10.75 -4.99 -14.68
CA GLY A 148 10.72 -5.55 -13.33
C GLY A 148 10.92 -7.06 -13.23
N GLU A 149 11.02 -7.79 -14.34
CA GLU A 149 11.18 -9.25 -14.33
C GLU A 149 12.55 -9.70 -13.77
N ASN A 150 13.59 -8.91 -13.99
CA ASN A 150 14.96 -9.21 -13.58
C ASN A 150 15.59 -8.00 -12.91
N VAL A 151 15.27 -7.78 -11.64
CA VAL A 151 15.84 -6.71 -10.83
C VAL A 151 16.74 -7.29 -9.74
N PHE A 152 17.80 -6.57 -9.43
CA PHE A 152 18.69 -6.91 -8.34
C PHE A 152 18.44 -5.98 -7.15
N VAL A 153 18.28 -6.58 -5.98
CA VAL A 153 18.15 -5.88 -4.70
C VAL A 153 19.20 -6.40 -3.76
N GLU A 154 20.03 -5.50 -3.25
CA GLU A 154 21.02 -5.84 -2.25
C GLU A 154 20.35 -6.25 -0.94
N LYS A 155 20.84 -7.32 -0.31
CA LYS A 155 20.26 -7.88 0.93
C LYS A 155 20.21 -6.89 2.10
N GLN A 156 21.12 -5.91 2.09
CA GLN A 156 21.26 -4.89 3.12
C GLN A 156 21.03 -3.49 2.54
N HIS A 157 19.93 -3.32 1.82
CA HIS A 157 19.59 -2.02 1.26
C HIS A 157 19.08 -1.06 2.34
N GLU A 158 19.60 0.17 2.41
CA GLU A 158 19.07 1.20 3.31
C GLU A 158 17.88 1.92 2.68
N VAL A 159 16.71 1.84 3.33
CA VAL A 159 15.47 2.46 2.85
C VAL A 159 15.14 3.68 3.69
N LEU A 160 14.93 4.82 3.02
CA LEU A 160 14.40 6.03 3.63
C LEU A 160 12.87 5.95 3.74
N GLU A 161 12.35 5.72 4.94
CA GLU A 161 10.91 5.79 5.22
C GLU A 161 10.46 7.23 5.44
N LEU A 162 9.49 7.62 4.61
CA LEU A 162 8.81 8.90 4.65
C LEU A 162 7.40 8.69 5.21
N LYS A 163 7.08 9.37 6.30
CA LYS A 163 5.71 9.39 6.85
C LYS A 163 5.17 10.81 6.85
N ALA A 164 4.01 11.01 6.24
CA ALA A 164 3.31 12.28 6.33
C ALA A 164 2.86 12.54 7.78
N MET A 165 3.30 13.66 8.34
CA MET A 165 3.02 14.10 9.71
C MET A 165 2.11 15.34 9.75
N GLY A 166 1.86 15.97 8.60
CA GLY A 166 1.13 17.23 8.49
C GLY A 166 1.97 18.44 8.91
N ARG A 167 1.52 19.64 8.53
CA ARG A 167 2.24 20.92 8.78
C ARG A 167 1.70 21.70 9.98
N GLY A 168 1.12 20.99 10.95
CA GLY A 168 0.43 21.53 12.12
C GLY A 168 -1.06 21.18 12.14
N SER A 169 -1.75 21.67 13.18
CA SER A 169 -3.21 21.56 13.29
C SER A 169 -3.87 22.86 12.85
N ARG A 170 -5.04 22.76 12.20
CA ARG A 170 -5.91 23.91 11.93
C ARG A 170 -6.63 24.42 13.18
N GLN A 171 -6.63 23.62 14.26
CA GLN A 171 -7.20 24.03 15.54
C GLN A 171 -6.31 25.06 16.22
N MET A 172 -6.80 26.30 16.32
CA MET A 172 -6.05 27.46 16.82
C MET A 172 -5.95 27.52 18.35
N CYS A 173 -6.92 26.96 19.06
CA CYS A 173 -6.98 26.89 20.52
C CYS A 173 -7.34 25.46 20.96
N ARG A 174 -6.78 25.01 22.08
CA ARG A 174 -7.23 23.76 22.71
C ARG A 174 -8.61 24.00 23.30
N VAL A 175 -9.50 23.04 23.13
CA VAL A 175 -10.85 23.07 23.69
C VAL A 175 -10.94 22.12 24.90
N ASP A 176 -11.92 22.35 25.77
CA ASP A 176 -12.30 21.39 26.79
C ASP A 176 -13.14 20.24 26.19
N ARG A 177 -13.64 19.34 27.06
CA ARG A 177 -14.48 18.22 26.64
C ARG A 177 -15.83 18.64 26.05
N TYR A 178 -16.24 19.90 26.22
CA TYR A 178 -17.50 20.47 25.75
C TYR A 178 -17.31 21.36 24.51
N GLY A 179 -16.08 21.53 24.03
CA GLY A 179 -15.75 22.33 22.85
C GLY A 179 -15.41 23.80 23.15
N PHE A 180 -15.38 24.23 24.42
CA PHE A 180 -15.03 25.60 24.78
C PHE A 180 -13.51 25.84 24.78
N PRO A 181 -13.02 26.97 24.25
CA PRO A 181 -11.59 27.30 24.25
C PRO A 181 -10.99 27.36 25.66
N ARG A 182 -9.99 26.53 25.94
CA ARG A 182 -9.18 26.55 27.18
C ARG A 182 -7.91 27.38 27.07
N THR A 183 -7.46 27.64 25.85
CA THR A 183 -6.21 28.39 25.59
C THR A 183 -6.47 29.53 24.62
N LYS A 184 -5.67 30.59 24.72
CA LYS A 184 -5.64 31.64 23.70
C LYS A 184 -5.18 31.07 22.35
N ALA A 185 -5.63 31.69 21.26
CA ALA A 185 -5.18 31.34 19.92
C ALA A 185 -3.66 31.48 19.82
N LYS A 186 -3.02 30.56 19.10
CA LYS A 186 -1.58 30.62 18.86
C LYS A 186 -1.24 31.87 18.04
N SER A 187 -0.58 32.86 18.65
CA SER A 187 -0.25 34.14 18.02
C SER A 187 0.96 34.07 17.10
N GLU A 188 1.98 33.30 17.48
CA GLU A 188 3.26 33.25 16.77
C GLU A 188 3.56 31.83 16.31
N LYS A 189 3.79 31.65 15.01
CA LYS A 189 4.15 30.35 14.44
C LYS A 189 5.61 29.99 14.72
N ARG A 190 6.51 30.99 14.66
CA ARG A 190 7.95 30.86 14.89
C ARG A 190 8.35 31.61 16.15
N VAL A 191 9.24 31.03 16.95
CA VAL A 191 9.77 31.62 18.18
C VAL A 191 11.30 31.52 18.15
N ARG A 192 11.99 32.66 18.23
CA ARG A 192 13.47 32.73 18.17
C ARG A 192 14.08 32.03 16.95
N GLY A 193 13.38 32.06 15.81
CA GLY A 193 13.80 31.40 14.56
C GLY A 193 13.37 29.93 14.41
N PHE A 194 12.76 29.33 15.43
CA PHE A 194 12.33 27.92 15.42
C PHE A 194 10.81 27.78 15.29
N GLN A 195 10.34 26.70 14.69
CA GLN A 195 8.94 26.32 14.59
C GLN A 195 8.70 24.93 15.21
N THR A 196 7.52 24.74 15.82
CA THR A 196 7.11 23.40 16.27
C THR A 196 7.13 22.42 15.08
N GLY A 197 7.86 21.33 15.25
CA GLY A 197 8.03 20.26 14.28
C GLY A 197 9.36 20.27 13.54
N ASP A 198 10.16 21.35 13.64
CA ASP A 198 11.54 21.38 13.14
C ASP A 198 12.37 20.29 13.80
N MET A 199 13.28 19.68 13.05
CA MET A 199 14.31 18.79 13.59
C MET A 199 15.47 19.64 14.08
N ILE A 200 15.86 19.47 15.34
CA ILE A 200 16.96 20.23 15.94
C ILE A 200 17.96 19.30 16.62
N ARG A 201 19.20 19.79 16.74
CA ARG A 201 20.21 19.29 17.67
C ARG A 201 20.38 20.31 18.77
N ALA A 202 20.21 19.89 20.02
CA ALA A 202 20.50 20.71 21.19
C ALA A 202 21.74 20.20 21.93
N VAL A 203 22.69 21.08 22.20
CA VAL A 203 23.91 20.78 22.95
C VAL A 203 23.90 21.61 24.24
N VAL A 204 23.66 20.93 25.37
CA VAL A 204 23.58 21.56 26.69
C VAL A 204 24.87 21.27 27.45
N PRO A 205 25.73 22.29 27.70
CA PRO A 205 27.07 22.05 28.23
C PRO A 205 27.11 21.79 29.74
N LYS A 206 26.15 22.34 30.51
CA LYS A 206 26.15 22.33 31.99
C LYS A 206 24.74 22.18 32.56
N GLY A 207 24.65 21.80 33.83
CA GLY A 207 23.40 21.69 34.60
C GLY A 207 22.72 20.32 34.52
N LYS A 208 21.52 20.22 35.13
CA LYS A 208 20.77 18.95 35.29
C LYS A 208 20.43 18.24 33.96
N LYS A 209 20.40 18.98 32.85
CA LYS A 209 20.09 18.48 31.50
C LYS A 209 21.31 18.52 30.58
N LYS A 210 22.52 18.37 31.14
CA LYS A 210 23.76 18.28 30.35
C LYS A 210 23.65 17.10 29.38
N GLY A 211 23.96 17.34 28.11
CA GLY A 211 23.91 16.31 27.07
C GLY A 211 23.62 16.85 25.68
N VAL A 212 23.59 15.92 24.72
CA VAL A 212 23.21 16.18 23.33
C VAL A 212 21.85 15.54 23.07
N TYR A 213 20.93 16.30 22.49
CA TYR A 213 19.58 15.87 22.18
C TYR A 213 19.25 16.16 20.73
N GLU A 214 18.89 15.13 19.99
CA GLU A 214 18.39 15.26 18.62
C GLU A 214 16.94 14.81 18.57
N GLY A 215 16.10 15.63 17.92
CA GLY A 215 14.68 15.33 17.83
C GLY A 215 13.84 16.52 17.38
N ARG A 216 12.54 16.29 17.28
CA ARG A 216 11.60 17.34 16.89
C ARG A 216 11.34 18.29 18.04
N VAL A 217 11.36 19.58 17.75
CA VAL A 217 11.13 20.62 18.72
C VAL A 217 9.64 20.96 18.82
N ALA A 218 9.15 21.16 20.05
CA ALA A 218 7.92 21.90 20.32
C ALA A 218 8.32 23.23 20.97
N VAL A 219 8.11 24.32 20.23
CA VAL A 219 8.50 25.66 20.66
C VAL A 219 7.47 26.25 21.62
N ARG A 220 7.94 27.08 22.55
CA ARG A 220 7.11 27.85 23.48
C ARG A 220 7.54 29.32 23.43
N LYS A 221 6.60 30.24 23.68
CA LYS A 221 6.85 31.69 23.67
C LYS A 221 8.01 32.10 24.60
N SER A 222 8.21 31.38 25.70
CA SER A 222 9.31 31.61 26.64
C SER A 222 10.71 31.37 26.06
N GLY A 223 10.85 30.74 24.88
CA GLY A 223 12.15 30.31 24.34
C GLY A 223 12.71 29.06 25.03
N SER A 224 11.90 28.39 25.85
CA SER A 224 12.21 27.09 26.44
C SER A 224 11.45 25.99 25.70
N PHE A 225 12.18 25.07 25.08
CA PHE A 225 11.66 24.11 24.11
C PHE A 225 11.56 22.70 24.68
N ASN A 226 10.64 21.91 24.14
CA ASN A 226 10.57 20.49 24.39
C ASN A 226 11.10 19.74 23.16
N ILE A 227 12.00 18.78 23.37
CA ILE A 227 12.62 17.99 22.31
C ILE A 227 12.12 16.56 22.42
N LYS A 228 11.43 16.08 21.38
CA LYS A 228 10.89 14.72 21.30
C LYS A 228 11.90 13.81 20.61
N GLN A 229 12.44 12.85 21.36
CA GLN A 229 13.34 11.80 20.89
C GLN A 229 12.55 10.48 20.75
N GLY A 230 12.22 10.10 19.52
CA GLY A 230 11.43 8.90 19.26
C GLY A 230 9.99 8.97 19.81
N LYS A 231 9.42 7.82 20.19
CA LYS A 231 8.01 7.71 20.61
C LYS A 231 7.78 8.09 22.08
N GLN A 232 8.73 7.80 22.97
CA GLN A 232 8.49 7.81 24.42
C GLN A 232 9.27 8.88 25.20
N LYS A 233 10.37 9.42 24.65
CA LYS A 233 11.23 10.35 25.39
C LYS A 233 10.98 11.78 24.94
N THR A 234 10.58 12.64 25.88
CA THR A 234 10.49 14.09 25.65
C THR A 234 11.33 14.80 26.70
N VAL A 235 12.39 15.46 26.25
CA VAL A 235 13.21 16.31 27.11
C VAL A 235 12.59 17.69 27.14
N GLN A 236 12.12 18.11 28.31
CA GLN A 236 11.38 19.36 28.44
C GLN A 236 12.29 20.51 28.85
N GLY A 237 11.94 21.72 28.42
CA GLY A 237 12.54 22.96 28.90
C GLY A 237 14.03 23.13 28.62
N ILE A 238 14.44 22.92 27.37
CA ILE A 238 15.77 23.21 26.85
C ILE A 238 15.78 24.64 26.29
N GLY A 239 16.74 25.47 26.70
CA GLY A 239 16.83 26.86 26.21
C GLY A 239 17.19 26.92 24.72
N TRP A 240 16.52 27.79 23.96
CA TRP A 240 16.71 27.95 22.51
C TRP A 240 18.17 28.21 22.08
N LYS A 241 18.97 28.86 22.94
CA LYS A 241 20.39 29.15 22.67
C LYS A 241 21.24 27.89 22.50
N HIS A 242 20.79 26.77 23.05
CA HIS A 242 21.46 25.48 22.93
C HIS A 242 21.04 24.71 21.68
N CYS A 243 20.06 25.20 20.93
CA CYS A 243 19.44 24.50 19.81
C CYS A 243 19.98 25.00 18.47
N LYS A 244 20.23 24.07 17.54
CA LYS A 244 20.53 24.35 16.12
C LYS A 244 19.57 23.55 15.25
N ILE A 245 19.03 24.19 14.21
CA ILE A 245 18.15 23.53 13.24
C ILE A 245 18.98 22.57 12.39
N ILE A 246 18.53 21.31 12.32
CA ILE A 246 19.01 20.32 11.35
C ILE A 246 18.14 20.41 10.09
N GLN A 247 16.82 20.43 10.27
CA GLN A 247 15.85 20.43 9.18
C GLN A 247 14.60 21.22 9.59
N GLN A 248 14.12 22.08 8.68
CA GLN A 248 12.86 22.78 8.87
C GLN A 248 11.67 21.85 8.63
N ILE A 249 10.54 22.12 9.29
CA ILE A 249 9.31 21.34 9.09
C ILE A 249 8.80 21.44 7.65
N ASP A 250 8.78 20.31 6.96
CA ASP A 250 8.22 20.12 5.60
C ASP A 250 6.90 19.34 5.60
N GLY A 251 6.52 18.75 6.73
CA GLY A 251 5.30 17.95 6.90
C GLY A 251 5.53 16.45 6.85
N TYR A 252 6.78 15.98 6.77
CA TYR A 252 7.14 14.57 6.75
C TYR A 252 8.09 14.24 7.89
N SER A 253 8.09 12.98 8.33
CA SER A 253 9.17 12.39 9.12
C SER A 253 9.97 11.41 8.30
N TYR A 254 11.27 11.42 8.56
CA TYR A 254 12.31 10.70 7.86
C TYR A 254 12.89 9.68 8.83
N LYS A 255 13.01 8.43 8.40
CA LYS A 255 13.64 7.39 9.18
C LYS A 255 14.32 6.41 8.23
N ASN A 256 15.61 6.20 8.40
CA ASN A 256 16.28 5.11 7.71
C ASN A 256 15.97 3.79 8.43
N ARG A 257 15.71 2.75 7.65
CA ARG A 257 15.69 1.38 8.12
C ARG A 257 16.47 0.51 7.14
N MET A 258 17.05 -0.57 7.64
CA MET A 258 17.50 -1.65 6.77
C MET A 258 16.27 -2.30 6.12
N GLY A 259 16.20 -2.23 4.80
CA GLY A 259 15.32 -3.04 3.98
C GLY A 259 15.91 -4.44 3.88
N VAL A 260 15.34 -5.38 4.62
CA VAL A 260 15.73 -6.79 4.50
C VAL A 260 14.94 -7.36 3.32
N SER A 261 15.62 -7.67 2.22
CA SER A 261 15.04 -8.53 1.18
C SER A 261 15.15 -9.98 1.65
N SER A 262 14.30 -10.38 2.60
CA SER A 262 14.23 -11.81 2.96
C SER A 262 13.61 -12.56 1.78
N PRO A 263 14.14 -13.74 1.41
CA PRO A 263 13.43 -14.64 0.51
C PRO A 263 12.08 -15.02 1.13
N LEU A 264 11.03 -15.02 0.30
CA LEU A 264 9.70 -15.54 0.65
C LEU A 264 9.73 -17.01 1.07
#